data_AF-A0A1T4R5K6-F1
#
_entry.id   AF-A0A1T4R5K6-F1
#
_cell.length_a   1.000
_cell.length_b   1.000
_cell.length_c   1.000
_cell.angle_alpha   90.00
_cell.angle_beta   90.00
_cell.angle_gamma   90.00
#
_symmetry.space_group_name_H-M   'P 1'
#
loop_
_entity.id
_entity.type
_entity.pdbx_description
1 polymer ?
#
loop_
_entity_poly.entity_id
_entity_poly.type
_entity_poly.pdbx_seq_one_letter_code
_entity_poly.pdbx_strand_id
1 'polypeptide(L)' 'MTYSALENKLKTLPQAAIDEVATYIDYVFYKFTTPEKQNHTVSKKKGFGCLKDIPCKMSPDFDEPLEEFAEYM' A
#
# COMPACT_ATOMS: atom_id res chain seq x y z
N MET A 1 19.80 7.84 18.30
CA MET A 1 19.47 8.30 19.67
C MET A 1 19.45 7.09 20.58
N THR A 2 20.05 7.17 21.76
CA THR A 2 19.85 6.14 22.79
C THR A 2 18.50 6.34 23.46
N TYR A 3 17.89 5.26 23.94
CA TYR A 3 16.58 5.29 24.59
C TYR A 3 16.57 6.25 25.80
N SER A 4 17.64 6.21 26.60
CA SER A 4 17.85 7.12 27.74
C SER A 4 17.84 8.60 27.38
N ALA A 5 18.38 8.98 26.22
CA ALA A 5 18.39 10.37 25.77
C ALA A 5 17.01 10.85 25.30
N LEU A 6 16.16 9.93 24.82
CA LEU A 6 14.79 10.22 24.41
C LEU A 6 13.89 10.49 25.62
N GLU A 7 13.96 9.62 26.64
CA GLU A 7 13.16 9.77 27.86
C GLU A 7 13.41 11.10 28.57
N ASN A 8 14.67 11.53 28.64
CA ASN A 8 15.03 12.81 29.24
C ASN A 8 14.41 13.99 28.48
N LYS A 9 14.31 13.92 27.15
CA LYS A 9 13.65 14.95 26.35
C LYS A 9 12.13 14.95 26.53
N LEU A 10 11.52 13.76 26.62
CA LEU A 10 10.08 13.63 26.85
C LEU A 10 9.66 14.22 28.21
N LYS A 11 10.49 14.06 29.25
CA LYS A 11 10.25 14.65 30.57
C LYS A 11 10.31 16.19 30.60
N THR A 12 11.00 16.81 29.65
CA THR A 12 11.13 18.28 29.59
C THR A 12 9.99 18.95 28.82
N LEU A 13 9.11 18.19 28.18
CA LEU A 13 8.04 18.72 27.35
C LEU A 13 6.80 19.07 28.18
N PRO A 14 6.02 20.09 27.78
CA PRO A 14 4.69 20.36 28.34
C PRO A 14 3.72 19.21 28.05
N GLN A 15 2.72 19.01 28.91
CA GLN A 15 1.74 17.92 28.80
C GLN A 15 1.07 17.85 27.41
N ALA A 16 0.69 19.00 26.84
CA ALA A 16 0.08 19.05 25.51
C ALA A 16 0.98 18.46 24.40
N ALA A 17 2.29 18.69 24.47
CA ALA A 17 3.24 18.14 23.52
C ALA A 17 3.48 16.64 23.74
N ILE A 18 3.32 16.14 24.96
CA ILE A 18 3.39 14.70 25.27
C ILE A 18 2.22 13.97 24.61
N ASP A 19 1.02 14.54 24.65
CA ASP A 19 -0.18 13.95 24.06
C ASP A 19 -0.09 13.87 22.52
N GLU A 20 0.49 14.91 21.88
CA GLU A 20 0.81 14.89 20.45
C GLU A 20 1.82 13.79 20.09
N VAL A 21 2.88 13.65 20.90
CA VAL A 21 3.91 12.62 20.69
C VAL A 21 3.31 11.22 20.86
N ALA A 22 2.44 11.00 21.86
CA ALA A 22 1.74 9.74 22.04
C ALA A 22 0.89 9.37 20.81
N THR A 23 0.13 10.33 20.29
CA THR A 23 -0.67 10.15 19.06
C THR A 23 0.21 9.81 17.85
N TYR A 24 1.38 10.46 17.73
CA TYR A 24 2.31 10.17 16.65
C TYR A 24 2.95 8.78 16.79
N ILE A 25 3.25 8.35 18.02
CA ILE A 25 3.76 7.00 18.28
C ILE A 25 2.75 5.94 17.81
N ASP A 26 1.46 6.12 18.11
CA ASP A 26 0.40 5.23 17.62
C ASP A 26 0.33 5.18 16.10
N TYR A 27 0.46 6.33 15.43
CA TYR A 27 0.54 6.40 13.98
C TYR A 27 1.79 5.68 13.43
N VAL A 28 2.94 5.82 14.08
CA VAL A 28 4.17 5.12 13.71
C VAL A 28 3.95 3.61 13.84
N PHE A 29 3.38 3.14 14.96
CA PHE A 29 3.04 1.72 15.09
C PHE A 29 2.14 1.26 13.95
N TYR A 30 1.03 1.96 13.68
CA TYR A 30 0.16 1.64 12.55
C TYR A 30 0.92 1.59 11.21
N LYS A 31 1.76 2.58 10.92
CA LYS A 31 2.54 2.63 9.67
C LYS A 31 3.48 1.42 9.50
N PHE A 32 4.06 0.92 10.59
CA PHE A 32 5.09 -0.13 10.55
C PHE A 32 4.56 -1.54 10.86
N THR A 33 3.42 -1.66 11.54
CA THR A 33 2.76 -2.95 11.83
C THR A 33 1.73 -3.35 10.77
N THR A 34 1.20 -2.40 9.99
CA THR A 34 0.28 -2.72 8.90
C THR A 34 1.07 -3.23 7.69
N PRO A 35 0.97 -4.52 7.32
CA PRO A 35 1.75 -5.13 6.24
C PRO A 35 1.32 -4.66 4.83
N GLU A 36 0.20 -3.95 4.72
CA GLU A 36 -0.39 -3.55 3.43
C GLU A 36 0.47 -2.54 2.66
N LYS A 37 1.34 -1.77 3.33
CA LYS A 37 2.22 -0.78 2.67
C LYS A 37 3.66 -1.23 2.47
N GLN A 38 4.09 -2.32 3.11
CA GLN A 38 5.45 -2.86 2.94
C GLN A 38 5.57 -3.82 1.74
N ASN A 39 4.45 -4.29 1.17
CA ASN A 39 4.41 -5.02 -0.11
C ASN A 39 4.55 -4.10 -1.35
N HIS A 40 5.27 -2.98 -1.23
CA HIS A 40 5.66 -2.16 -2.39
C HIS A 40 7.11 -2.39 -2.83
N THR A 41 7.86 -3.24 -2.13
CA THR A 41 9.12 -3.76 -2.67
C THR A 41 8.84 -5.03 -3.45
N VAL A 42 9.07 -4.95 -4.76
CA VAL A 42 9.09 -6.00 -5.79
C VAL A 42 7.87 -6.01 -6.74
N SER A 43 8.16 -5.53 -7.96
CA SER A 43 7.49 -5.83 -9.24
C SER A 43 6.09 -5.27 -9.47
N LYS A 44 6.01 -4.03 -9.97
CA LYS A 44 5.04 -3.70 -11.02
C LYS A 44 5.75 -2.89 -12.09
N LYS A 45 6.14 -3.51 -13.21
CA LYS A 45 6.46 -2.79 -14.45
C LYS A 45 5.19 -2.00 -14.83
N LYS A 46 5.05 -0.77 -14.32
CA LYS A 46 3.98 0.13 -14.71
C LYS A 46 4.45 0.81 -15.99
N GLY A 47 3.94 0.34 -17.13
CA GLY A 47 4.34 0.84 -18.43
C GLY A 47 3.79 -0.02 -19.56
N PHE A 48 3.90 0.50 -20.78
CA PHE A 48 3.56 -0.23 -21.99
C PHE A 48 4.37 -1.54 -22.07
N GLY A 49 3.71 -2.65 -22.43
CA GLY A 49 4.36 -3.96 -22.55
C GLY A 49 4.57 -4.72 -21.22
N CYS A 50 3.90 -4.33 -20.13
CA CYS A 50 3.95 -5.08 -18.86
C CYS A 50 3.41 -6.51 -18.95
N LEU A 51 2.63 -6.81 -19.99
CA LEU A 51 2.08 -8.14 -20.30
C LEU A 51 2.86 -8.87 -21.42
N LYS A 52 3.95 -8.30 -21.94
CA LYS A 52 4.67 -8.83 -23.13
C LYS A 52 5.19 -10.26 -22.95
N ASP A 53 5.62 -10.60 -21.74
CA ASP A 53 6.20 -11.91 -21.42
C ASP A 53 5.16 -12.90 -20.86
N ILE A 54 3.89 -12.49 -20.79
CA ILE A 54 2.78 -13.33 -20.33
C ILE A 54 2.16 -13.97 -21.58
N PRO A 55 2.01 -15.31 -21.63
CA PRO A 55 1.31 -15.99 -22.72
C PRO A 55 -0.18 -15.66 -22.67
N CYS A 56 -0.54 -14.48 -23.16
CA CYS A 56 -1.90 -14.00 -23.29
C CYS A 56 -2.45 -14.46 -24.64
N LYS A 57 -2.94 -15.71 -24.70
CA LYS A 57 -3.71 -16.20 -25.84
C LYS A 57 -5.18 -15.94 -25.55
N MET A 58 -5.84 -15.15 -26.40
CA MET A 58 -7.29 -15.03 -26.33
C MET A 58 -7.92 -16.33 -26.83
N SER A 59 -9.06 -16.69 -26.26
CA SER A 59 -9.83 -17.84 -26.69
C SER A 59 -10.44 -17.57 -28.07
N PRO A 60 -10.75 -18.61 -28.86
CA PRO A 60 -11.28 -18.45 -30.22
C PRO A 60 -12.63 -17.72 -30.29
N ASP A 61 -13.37 -17.71 -29.19
CA ASP A 61 -14.69 -17.11 -28.99
C ASP A 61 -14.62 -15.68 -28.41
N PHE A 62 -13.43 -15.07 -28.30
CA PHE A 62 -13.30 -13.72 -27.73
C PHE A 62 -14.11 -12.65 -28.49
N ASP A 63 -14.22 -12.80 -29.81
CA ASP A 63 -14.98 -11.88 -30.66
C ASP A 63 -16.49 -12.19 -30.66
N GLU A 64 -16.93 -13.29 -30.02
CA GLU A 64 -18.35 -13.62 -29.93
C GLU A 64 -19.06 -12.68 -28.96
N PRO A 65 -20.27 -12.21 -29.30
CA PRO A 65 -21.04 -11.36 -28.41
C PRO A 65 -21.38 -12.14 -27.15
N LEU A 66 -21.23 -11.48 -26.00
CA LEU A 66 -21.72 -12.02 -24.74
C LEU A 66 -23.23 -12.29 -24.85
N GLU A 67 -23.70 -13.36 -24.23
CA GLU A 67 -25.09 -13.84 -24.35
C GLU A 67 -26.12 -12.74 -24.03
N GLU A 68 -25.81 -11.86 -23.07
CA GLU A 68 -26.62 -10.71 -22.68
C GLU A 68 -26.67 -9.58 -23.74
N PHE A 69 -25.71 -9.56 -24.66
CA PHE A 69 -25.53 -8.53 -25.70
C PHE A 69 -25.78 -9.07 -27.11
N ALA A 70 -25.94 -10.39 -27.28
CA ALA A 70 -26.24 -11.01 -28.56
C ALA A 70 -27.57 -10.51 -29.16
N GLU A 71 -28.54 -10.17 -28.32
CA GLU A 71 -29.84 -9.61 -28.76
C GLU A 71 -29.74 -8.17 -29.32
N TYR A 72 -28.61 -7.48 -29.09
CA TYR A 72 -28.42 -6.06 -29.44
C TYR A 72 -27.42 -5.81 -30.59
N MET A 73 -26.76 -6.85 -31.10
CA MET A 73 -25.77 -6.80 -32.19
C MET A 73 -26.38 -7.33 -33.50
#